data_AF-X0UUZ8-F1
#
_entry.id   AF-X0UUZ8-F1
#
_cell.length_a   1.000
_cell.length_b   1.000
_cell.length_c   1.000
_cell.angle_alpha   90.00
_cell.angle_beta   90.00
_cell.angle_gamma   90.00
#
_symmetry.space_group_name_H-M   'P 1'
#
loop_
_entity.id
_entity.type
_entity.pdbx_description
1 polymer ?
#
loop_
_entity_poly.entity_id
_entity_poly.type
_entity_poly.pdbx_seq_one_letter_code
_entity_poly.pdbx_strand_id
1 'polypeptide(L)'
;ALLIPLTEFSMGLTGDINDIMNAHNLAMVALTARMQHERNYNDEQLDRLTKMRRLDIDPTKIEMGWIMDFCAQSLRNIIIGLGGRMDGFTMQSKFGIAVSSELMAMLSIVRDLQDLRERMDNITVAFDKKGSPVTTGDLEVGGAMTAWMRNTINPTLMCSVEYQPCMVHAGPFANIAVGQSS
;
A
#
# COMPACT_ATOMS: atom_id res chain seq x y z
N ALA A 1 -14.03 22.49 21.18
CA ALA A 1 -13.60 21.34 22.00
C ALA A 1 -12.35 20.73 21.37
N LEU A 2 -11.35 20.37 22.18
CA LEU A 2 -10.13 19.69 21.72
C LEU A 2 -10.21 18.19 22.06
N LEU A 3 -9.54 17.37 21.26
CA LEU A 3 -9.34 15.96 21.53
C LEU A 3 -8.07 15.75 22.37
N ILE A 4 -8.11 14.82 23.31
CA ILE A 4 -6.96 14.45 24.15
C ILE A 4 -6.73 12.94 24.17
N PRO A 5 -5.47 12.49 24.33
CA PRO A 5 -4.26 13.32 24.38
C PRO A 5 -3.75 13.71 22.98
N LEU A 6 -3.43 15.00 22.81
CA LEU A 6 -3.15 15.60 21.49
C LEU A 6 -1.80 15.14 20.90
N THR A 7 -0.81 14.91 21.75
CA THR A 7 0.53 14.51 21.31
C THR A 7 0.49 13.15 20.63
N GLU A 8 -0.11 12.16 21.27
CA GLU A 8 -0.28 10.81 20.72
C GLU A 8 -1.11 10.86 19.44
N PHE A 9 -2.24 11.59 19.43
CA PHE A 9 -3.05 11.79 18.23
C PHE A 9 -2.23 12.33 17.05
N SER A 10 -1.31 13.26 17.32
CA SER A 10 -0.50 13.93 16.29
C SER A 10 0.74 13.14 15.88
N MET A 11 1.23 12.21 16.72
CA MET A 11 2.49 11.47 16.51
C MET A 11 2.29 10.03 16.01
N GLY A 12 1.06 9.61 15.76
CA GLY A 12 0.74 8.31 15.16
C GLY A 12 -0.25 7.45 15.93
N LEU A 13 -0.65 7.87 17.14
CA LEU A 13 -1.67 7.27 17.98
C LEU A 13 -1.44 5.76 18.20
N THR A 14 -2.24 4.91 17.54
CA THR A 14 -2.21 3.45 17.62
C THR A 14 -1.31 2.80 16.57
N GLY A 15 -0.72 3.57 15.66
CA GLY A 15 0.15 3.08 14.60
C GLY A 15 -0.56 2.77 13.27
N ASP A 16 -1.82 3.13 13.11
CA ASP A 16 -2.62 2.83 11.92
C ASP A 16 -1.95 3.27 10.60
N ILE A 17 -1.36 4.46 10.58
CA ILE A 17 -0.62 4.97 9.42
C ILE A 17 0.63 4.12 9.14
N ASN A 18 1.30 3.60 10.18
CA ASN A 18 2.47 2.75 10.03
C ASN A 18 2.09 1.40 9.40
N ASP A 19 0.99 0.80 9.84
CA ASP A 19 0.48 -0.45 9.27
C ASP A 19 0.06 -0.25 7.80
N ILE A 20 -0.56 0.87 7.47
CA ILE A 20 -0.86 1.24 6.07
C ILE A 20 0.43 1.39 5.26
N MET A 21 1.45 2.07 5.79
CA MET A 21 2.76 2.19 5.13
C MET A 21 3.40 0.82 4.87
N ASN A 22 3.40 -0.06 5.87
CA ASN A 22 3.95 -1.40 5.74
C ASN A 22 3.19 -2.23 4.71
N ALA A 23 1.85 -2.25 4.78
CA ALA A 23 1.01 -2.98 3.84
C ALA A 23 1.16 -2.45 2.40
N HIS A 24 1.10 -1.13 2.18
CA HIS A 24 1.24 -0.54 0.86
C HIS A 24 2.61 -0.81 0.25
N ASN A 25 3.68 -0.55 1.01
CA ASN A 25 5.04 -0.73 0.52
C ASN A 25 5.37 -2.22 0.30
N LEU A 26 4.73 -3.15 1.03
CA LEU A 26 4.85 -4.58 0.77
C LEU A 26 4.36 -4.97 -0.64
N ALA A 27 3.30 -4.36 -1.15
CA ALA A 27 2.87 -4.57 -2.54
C ALA A 27 3.92 -4.08 -3.55
N MET A 28 4.54 -2.93 -3.30
CA MET A 28 5.64 -2.42 -4.14
C MET A 28 6.89 -3.32 -4.08
N VAL A 29 7.22 -3.88 -2.91
CA VAL A 29 8.27 -4.88 -2.77
C VAL A 29 7.93 -6.12 -3.60
N ALA A 30 6.71 -6.65 -3.49
CA ALA A 30 6.28 -7.82 -4.24
C ALA A 30 6.31 -7.57 -5.76
N LEU A 31 5.84 -6.41 -6.21
CA LEU A 31 5.86 -5.99 -7.61
C LEU A 31 7.28 -5.92 -8.17
N THR A 32 8.18 -5.19 -7.48
CA THR A 32 9.55 -4.99 -7.96
C THR A 32 10.38 -6.27 -7.90
N ALA A 33 10.17 -7.11 -6.88
CA ALA A 33 10.74 -8.46 -6.82
C ALA A 33 10.24 -9.30 -8.00
N ARG A 34 8.93 -9.34 -8.26
CA ARG A 34 8.34 -10.07 -9.38
C ARG A 34 8.97 -9.67 -10.71
N MET A 35 9.09 -8.37 -10.98
CA MET A 35 9.72 -7.85 -12.20
C MET A 35 11.20 -8.27 -12.31
N GLN A 36 11.96 -8.22 -11.20
CA GLN A 36 13.35 -8.66 -11.20
C GLN A 36 13.48 -10.16 -11.49
N HIS A 37 12.66 -11.00 -10.85
CA HIS A 37 12.65 -12.44 -11.09
C HIS A 37 12.30 -12.76 -12.55
N GLU A 38 11.27 -12.12 -13.10
CA GLU A 38 10.89 -12.29 -14.50
C GLU A 38 11.96 -11.80 -15.48
N ARG A 39 12.70 -10.74 -15.16
CA ARG A 39 13.87 -10.31 -15.95
C ARG A 39 15.00 -11.33 -15.91
N ASN A 40 15.19 -11.98 -14.77
CA ASN A 40 16.36 -12.81 -14.50
C ASN A 40 16.22 -14.27 -14.94
N TYR A 41 14.98 -14.76 -15.09
CA TYR A 41 14.65 -16.15 -15.35
C TYR A 41 13.74 -16.28 -16.58
N ASN A 42 13.90 -17.36 -17.34
CA ASN A 42 12.94 -17.76 -18.37
C ASN A 42 11.73 -18.47 -17.75
N ASP A 43 10.73 -18.82 -18.56
CA ASP A 43 9.46 -19.38 -18.06
C ASP A 43 9.62 -20.74 -17.40
N GLU A 44 10.50 -21.60 -17.94
CA GLU A 44 10.79 -22.91 -17.35
C GLU A 44 11.45 -22.77 -15.97
N GLN A 45 12.40 -21.84 -15.84
CA GLN A 45 13.07 -21.54 -14.58
C GLN A 45 12.10 -20.92 -13.56
N LEU A 46 11.24 -20.00 -13.99
CA LEU A 46 10.24 -19.37 -13.13
C LEU A 46 9.27 -20.42 -12.57
N ASP A 47 8.69 -21.26 -13.44
CA ASP A 47 7.79 -22.34 -13.00
C ASP A 47 8.50 -23.33 -12.06
N ARG A 48 9.75 -23.68 -12.35
CA ARG A 48 10.51 -24.60 -11.49
C ARG A 48 10.78 -24.03 -10.10
N LEU A 49 11.15 -22.75 -10.01
CA LEU A 49 11.61 -22.13 -8.76
C LEU A 49 10.47 -21.56 -7.91
N THR A 50 9.47 -20.96 -8.54
CA THR A 50 8.40 -20.24 -7.83
C THR A 50 7.03 -20.87 -8.00
N LYS A 51 6.84 -21.74 -9.00
CA LYS A 51 5.52 -22.27 -9.40
C LYS A 51 4.53 -21.19 -9.84
N MET A 52 5.03 -20.01 -10.20
CA MET A 52 4.21 -18.88 -10.61
C MET A 52 4.32 -18.68 -12.13
N ARG A 53 3.19 -18.31 -12.74
CA ARG A 53 3.15 -17.86 -14.14
C ARG A 53 3.85 -16.50 -14.29
N ARG A 54 4.38 -16.23 -15.48
CA ARG A 54 4.84 -14.89 -15.86
C ARG A 54 3.65 -13.92 -15.95
N LEU A 55 3.78 -12.74 -15.35
CA LEU A 55 2.81 -11.64 -15.46
C LEU A 55 3.17 -10.68 -16.59
N ASP A 56 4.45 -10.60 -16.97
CA ASP A 56 4.93 -9.80 -18.10
C ASP A 56 4.56 -8.31 -17.96
N ILE A 57 4.79 -7.79 -16.76
CA ILE A 57 4.52 -6.40 -16.37
C ILE A 57 5.29 -5.44 -17.29
N ASP A 58 4.59 -4.42 -17.78
CA ASP A 58 5.19 -3.33 -18.54
C ASP A 58 5.84 -2.33 -17.56
N PRO A 59 7.17 -2.14 -17.60
CA PRO A 59 7.85 -1.23 -16.68
C PRO A 59 7.50 0.25 -16.87
N THR A 60 6.80 0.60 -17.96
CA THR A 60 6.33 1.96 -18.22
C THR A 60 4.90 2.21 -17.74
N LYS A 61 4.18 1.17 -17.30
CA LYS A 61 2.77 1.23 -16.88
C LYS A 61 2.58 0.74 -15.45
N ILE A 62 3.37 1.31 -14.54
CA ILE A 62 3.27 1.04 -13.11
C ILE A 62 2.56 2.21 -12.45
N GLU A 63 1.40 1.93 -11.86
CA GLU A 63 0.55 2.95 -11.26
C GLU A 63 0.87 3.17 -9.79
N MET A 64 1.16 2.08 -9.08
CA MET A 64 1.48 2.10 -7.66
C MET A 64 2.87 2.73 -7.43
N GLY A 65 2.94 3.60 -6.43
CA GLY A 65 4.19 4.19 -5.94
C GLY A 65 4.51 3.67 -4.55
N TRP A 66 5.60 4.14 -3.98
CA TRP A 66 5.88 3.94 -2.55
C TRP A 66 5.14 5.00 -1.73
N ILE A 67 4.99 4.79 -0.42
CA ILE A 67 4.46 5.81 0.48
C ILE A 67 5.33 5.99 1.72
N MET A 68 5.30 7.21 2.25
CA MET A 68 5.86 7.56 3.57
C MET A 68 5.05 8.70 4.19
N ASP A 69 5.04 8.80 5.51
CA ASP A 69 4.35 9.92 6.19
C ASP A 69 5.30 11.09 6.48
N PHE A 70 5.94 11.57 5.42
CA PHE A 70 6.81 12.75 5.46
C PHE A 70 6.58 13.62 4.22
N CYS A 71 6.63 14.93 4.41
CA CYS A 71 6.57 15.91 3.33
C CYS A 71 7.91 16.00 2.58
N ALA A 72 8.21 15.00 1.74
CA ALA A 72 9.45 14.90 0.99
C ALA A 72 9.25 15.21 -0.51
N GLN A 73 9.26 16.49 -0.88
CA GLN A 73 9.07 16.90 -2.29
C GLN A 73 10.09 16.28 -3.25
N SER A 74 11.32 16.03 -2.78
CA SER A 74 12.41 15.44 -3.57
C SER A 74 12.14 14.00 -4.03
N LEU A 75 11.20 13.30 -3.42
CA LEU A 75 10.88 11.89 -3.73
C LEU A 75 9.68 11.72 -4.68
N ARG A 76 9.11 12.83 -5.18
CA ARG A 76 7.98 12.78 -6.12
C ARG A 76 8.29 12.05 -7.42
N ASN A 77 9.53 12.14 -7.89
CA ASN A 77 10.01 11.44 -9.08
C ASN A 77 11.40 10.88 -8.80
N ILE A 78 11.54 9.57 -8.84
CA ILE A 78 12.80 8.88 -8.55
C ILE A 78 13.08 7.81 -9.61
N ILE A 79 14.32 7.33 -9.65
CA ILE A 79 14.70 6.13 -10.36
C ILE A 79 15.13 5.10 -9.31
N ILE A 80 14.55 3.90 -9.38
CA ILE A 80 14.86 2.78 -8.47
C ILE A 80 15.59 1.67 -9.22
N GLY A 81 16.09 0.68 -8.49
CA GLY A 81 16.71 -0.52 -9.07
C GLY A 81 17.95 -0.22 -9.91
N LEU A 82 18.71 0.81 -9.53
CA LEU A 82 20.03 1.09 -10.10
C LEU A 82 21.04 0.06 -9.59
N GLY A 83 22.05 -0.23 -10.39
CA GLY A 83 23.08 -1.22 -10.08
C GLY A 83 23.15 -2.33 -11.13
N GLY A 84 23.49 -3.53 -10.69
CA GLY A 84 23.61 -4.73 -11.50
C GLY A 84 22.33 -5.58 -11.54
N ARG A 85 22.47 -6.77 -12.13
CA ARG A 85 21.38 -7.74 -12.36
C ARG A 85 20.61 -8.13 -11.08
N MET A 86 21.27 -8.06 -9.91
CA MET A 86 20.73 -8.49 -8.62
C MET A 86 20.21 -7.34 -7.74
N ASP A 87 20.30 -6.08 -8.19
CA ASP A 87 19.96 -4.90 -7.39
C ASP A 87 18.54 -4.36 -7.65
N GLY A 88 17.67 -5.17 -8.25
CA GLY A 88 16.30 -4.80 -8.59
C GLY A 88 16.09 -4.42 -10.07
N PHE A 89 14.88 -3.98 -10.39
CA PHE A 89 14.49 -3.59 -11.75
C PHE A 89 14.58 -2.08 -11.94
N THR A 90 15.38 -1.62 -12.92
CA THR A 90 15.56 -0.19 -13.17
C THR A 90 14.32 0.42 -13.81
N MET A 91 13.66 1.35 -13.12
CA MET A 91 12.43 2.00 -13.58
C MET A 91 12.23 3.36 -12.91
N GLN A 92 11.38 4.21 -13.52
CA GLN A 92 10.87 5.38 -12.84
C GLN A 92 9.87 4.97 -11.75
N SER A 93 9.88 5.70 -10.64
CA SER A 93 8.96 5.49 -9.53
C SER A 93 8.70 6.81 -8.80
N LYS A 94 7.92 6.77 -7.73
CA LYS A 94 7.44 7.93 -6.97
C LYS A 94 7.15 7.55 -5.53
N PHE A 95 7.21 8.53 -4.63
CA PHE A 95 6.63 8.45 -3.30
C PHE A 95 5.40 9.35 -3.17
N GLY A 96 4.36 8.83 -2.51
CA GLY A 96 3.21 9.58 -2.00
C GLY A 96 3.27 9.76 -0.49
N ILE A 97 2.44 10.67 0.04
CA ILE A 97 2.22 10.75 1.49
C ILE A 97 1.30 9.60 1.92
N ALA A 98 1.49 9.01 3.10
CA ALA A 98 0.80 7.79 3.49
C ALA A 98 -0.74 7.86 3.40
N VAL A 99 -1.32 9.01 3.76
CA VAL A 99 -2.78 9.24 3.68
C VAL A 99 -3.35 9.30 2.25
N SER A 100 -2.49 9.40 1.23
CA SER A 100 -2.88 9.32 -0.18
C SER A 100 -2.99 7.88 -0.69
N SER A 101 -2.65 6.89 0.13
CA SER A 101 -2.74 5.48 -0.21
C SER A 101 -4.19 5.07 -0.46
N GLU A 102 -4.42 4.23 -1.46
CA GLU A 102 -5.72 3.59 -1.67
C GLU A 102 -6.13 2.76 -0.44
N LEU A 103 -5.17 2.18 0.31
CA LEU A 103 -5.44 1.45 1.54
C LEU A 103 -6.08 2.34 2.61
N MET A 104 -5.72 3.62 2.68
CA MET A 104 -6.35 4.58 3.59
C MET A 104 -7.80 4.86 3.17
N ALA A 105 -8.06 4.97 1.86
CA ALA A 105 -9.41 5.12 1.35
C ALA A 105 -10.25 3.85 1.60
N MET A 106 -9.70 2.66 1.37
CA MET A 106 -10.35 1.39 1.71
C MET A 106 -10.68 1.31 3.20
N LEU A 107 -9.74 1.68 4.08
CA LEU A 107 -9.96 1.65 5.53
C LEU A 107 -11.19 2.47 5.96
N SER A 108 -11.48 3.57 5.28
CA SER A 108 -12.65 4.41 5.55
C SER A 108 -14.00 3.83 5.08
N ILE A 109 -14.01 2.73 4.33
CA ILE A 109 -15.24 2.17 3.74
C ILE A 109 -15.42 0.66 3.92
N VAL A 110 -14.41 -0.06 4.42
CA VAL A 110 -14.49 -1.50 4.67
C VAL A 110 -15.43 -1.81 5.81
N ARG A 111 -16.19 -2.90 5.68
CA ARG A 111 -17.18 -3.30 6.68
C ARG A 111 -16.62 -4.27 7.71
N ASP A 112 -15.70 -5.12 7.29
CA ASP A 112 -15.08 -6.15 8.10
C ASP A 112 -13.75 -6.62 7.48
N LEU A 113 -13.07 -7.54 8.17
CA LEU A 113 -11.76 -8.04 7.75
C LEU A 113 -11.85 -8.86 6.45
N GLN A 114 -12.99 -9.49 6.16
CA GLN A 114 -13.17 -10.25 4.92
C GLN A 114 -13.30 -9.30 3.73
N ASP A 115 -14.11 -8.24 3.86
CA ASP A 115 -14.24 -7.17 2.86
C ASP A 115 -12.88 -6.48 2.61
N LEU A 116 -12.12 -6.19 3.68
CA LEU A 116 -10.75 -5.69 3.54
C LEU A 116 -9.86 -6.68 2.77
N ARG A 117 -9.92 -7.98 3.09
CA ARG A 117 -9.14 -9.03 2.41
C ARG A 117 -9.46 -9.10 0.92
N GLU A 118 -10.74 -9.10 0.56
CA GLU A 118 -11.21 -9.18 -0.82
C GLU A 118 -10.78 -7.94 -1.62
N ARG A 119 -10.92 -6.74 -1.06
CA ARG A 119 -10.46 -5.50 -1.70
C ARG A 119 -8.95 -5.47 -1.86
N MET A 120 -8.22 -5.97 -0.86
CA MET A 120 -6.77 -6.02 -0.88
C MET A 120 -6.21 -6.90 -1.99
N ASP A 121 -6.94 -7.89 -2.51
CA ASP A 121 -6.54 -8.68 -3.69
C ASP A 121 -6.81 -7.97 -5.02
N ASN A 122 -7.70 -6.99 -5.04
CA ASN A 122 -8.18 -6.36 -6.26
C ASN A 122 -7.49 -5.02 -6.57
N ILE A 123 -6.49 -4.63 -5.77
CA ILE A 123 -5.71 -3.42 -5.99
C ILE A 123 -4.90 -3.62 -7.28
N THR A 124 -5.13 -2.76 -8.26
CA THR A 124 -4.32 -2.76 -9.49
C THR A 124 -3.00 -2.05 -9.22
N VAL A 125 -1.89 -2.75 -9.42
CA VAL A 125 -0.55 -2.21 -9.14
C VAL A 125 0.18 -1.75 -10.41
N ALA A 126 -0.11 -2.40 -11.53
CA ALA A 126 0.51 -2.15 -12.83
C ALA A 126 -0.35 -2.75 -13.95
N PHE A 127 0.11 -2.58 -15.19
CA PHE A 127 -0.43 -3.27 -16.36
C PHE A 127 0.62 -4.16 -17.01
N ASP A 128 0.18 -5.29 -17.58
CA ASP A 128 1.03 -6.13 -18.42
C ASP A 128 1.29 -5.48 -19.79
N LYS A 129 2.20 -6.07 -20.59
CA LYS A 129 2.49 -5.60 -21.95
C LYS A 129 1.31 -5.67 -22.92
N LYS A 130 0.27 -6.45 -22.60
CA LYS A 130 -0.98 -6.55 -23.37
C LYS A 130 -2.02 -5.52 -22.91
N GLY A 131 -1.76 -4.80 -21.81
CA GLY A 131 -2.66 -3.82 -21.22
C GLY A 131 -3.66 -4.40 -20.21
N SER A 132 -3.51 -5.65 -19.79
CA SER A 132 -4.35 -6.26 -18.74
C SER A 132 -3.89 -5.75 -17.37
N PRO A 133 -4.81 -5.49 -16.42
CA PRO A 133 -4.45 -5.12 -15.07
C PRO A 133 -3.72 -6.26 -14.36
N VAL A 134 -2.67 -5.92 -13.62
CA VAL A 134 -1.98 -6.82 -12.70
C VAL A 134 -2.34 -6.39 -11.29
N THR A 135 -2.87 -7.32 -10.51
CA THR A 135 -3.38 -7.05 -9.17
C THR A 135 -2.44 -7.54 -8.06
N THR A 136 -2.65 -7.07 -6.84
CA THR A 136 -2.05 -7.65 -5.63
C THR A 136 -2.42 -9.12 -5.42
N GLY A 137 -3.59 -9.57 -5.91
CA GLY A 137 -3.97 -10.97 -5.97
C GLY A 137 -3.10 -11.79 -6.93
N ASP A 138 -2.78 -11.25 -8.12
CA ASP A 138 -1.85 -11.89 -9.06
C ASP A 138 -0.41 -12.02 -8.50
N LEU A 139 -0.05 -11.11 -7.59
CA LEU A 139 1.21 -11.13 -6.85
C LEU A 139 1.17 -12.00 -5.59
N GLU A 140 0.01 -12.55 -5.23
CA GLU A 140 -0.22 -13.36 -4.01
C GLU A 140 0.17 -12.62 -2.71
N VAL A 141 0.06 -11.29 -2.69
CA VAL A 141 0.50 -10.45 -1.55
C VAL A 141 -0.65 -9.89 -0.71
N GLY A 142 -1.89 -9.90 -1.24
CA GLY A 142 -3.04 -9.28 -0.59
C GLY A 142 -3.29 -9.80 0.83
N GLY A 143 -3.13 -11.10 1.07
CA GLY A 143 -3.28 -11.67 2.42
C GLY A 143 -2.25 -11.16 3.43
N ALA A 144 -1.00 -10.96 3.01
CA ALA A 144 0.05 -10.43 3.86
C ALA A 144 -0.17 -8.93 4.15
N MET A 145 -0.67 -8.18 3.17
CA MET A 145 -1.08 -6.78 3.37
C MET A 145 -2.25 -6.68 4.36
N THR A 146 -3.25 -7.55 4.25
CA THR A 146 -4.36 -7.62 5.21
C THR A 146 -3.88 -7.99 6.62
N ALA A 147 -2.87 -8.87 6.74
CA ALA A 147 -2.31 -9.23 8.04
C ALA A 147 -1.70 -8.03 8.78
N TRP A 148 -0.99 -7.15 8.07
CA TRP A 148 -0.52 -5.87 8.63
C TRP A 148 -1.68 -5.02 9.14
N MET A 149 -2.77 -4.95 8.36
CA MET A 149 -3.92 -4.09 8.67
C MET A 149 -4.97 -4.74 9.61
N ARG A 150 -4.72 -5.93 10.14
CA ARG A 150 -5.69 -6.69 10.95
C ARG A 150 -6.19 -5.87 12.14
N ASN A 151 -5.29 -5.19 12.84
CA ASN A 151 -5.65 -4.40 14.01
C ASN A 151 -6.11 -2.99 13.60
N THR A 152 -5.54 -2.49 12.49
CA THR A 152 -5.83 -1.18 11.90
C THR A 152 -7.28 -1.02 11.51
N ILE A 153 -8.09 -2.08 11.36
CA ILE A 153 -9.53 -1.94 11.06
C ILE A 153 -10.36 -1.42 12.26
N ASN A 154 -9.80 -1.44 13.47
CA ASN A 154 -10.55 -1.12 14.68
C ASN A 154 -10.44 0.37 15.04
N PRO A 155 -11.56 1.10 15.18
CA PRO A 155 -11.53 2.50 15.61
C PRO A 155 -10.89 2.70 16.98
N THR A 156 -10.18 3.82 17.14
CA THR A 156 -9.58 4.19 18.42
C THR A 156 -10.53 5.05 19.24
N LEU A 157 -10.84 4.60 20.47
CA LEU A 157 -11.60 5.41 21.42
C LEU A 157 -10.68 6.44 22.10
N MET A 158 -11.06 7.70 21.96
CA MET A 158 -10.45 8.86 22.61
C MET A 158 -11.51 9.65 23.36
N CYS A 159 -11.14 10.80 23.92
CA CYS A 159 -12.10 11.71 24.53
C CYS A 159 -11.79 13.17 24.23
N SER A 160 -12.84 14.00 24.34
CA SER A 160 -12.66 15.45 24.38
C SER A 160 -12.11 15.91 25.73
N VAL A 161 -11.71 17.17 25.82
CA VAL A 161 -11.30 17.82 27.10
C VAL A 161 -12.41 17.83 28.17
N GLU A 162 -13.67 17.62 27.79
CA GLU A 162 -14.81 17.48 28.70
C GLU A 162 -15.16 16.01 28.96
N TYR A 163 -14.25 15.09 28.62
CA TYR A 163 -14.39 13.64 28.80
C TYR A 163 -15.57 12.99 28.05
N GLN A 164 -16.11 13.65 27.02
CA GLN A 164 -17.04 13.01 26.10
C GLN A 164 -16.30 12.01 25.20
N PRO A 165 -16.82 10.79 24.99
CA PRO A 165 -16.18 9.79 24.15
C PRO A 165 -16.16 10.22 22.68
N CYS A 166 -15.07 9.92 21.98
CA CYS A 166 -14.89 10.24 20.58
C CYS A 166 -14.16 9.09 19.88
N MET A 167 -14.70 8.59 18.77
CA MET A 167 -14.00 7.62 17.93
C MET A 167 -13.14 8.36 16.90
N VAL A 168 -11.90 7.92 16.76
CA VAL A 168 -10.93 8.39 15.76
C VAL A 168 -10.49 7.21 14.93
N HIS A 169 -10.67 7.32 13.62
CA HIS A 169 -10.25 6.26 12.71
C HIS A 169 -10.22 6.73 11.26
N ALA A 170 -9.20 6.26 10.52
CA ALA A 170 -8.91 6.64 9.14
C ALA A 170 -8.73 8.16 8.91
N GLY A 171 -8.18 8.51 7.76
CA GLY A 171 -7.97 9.90 7.35
C GLY A 171 -7.60 10.02 5.89
N PRO A 172 -8.43 9.53 4.94
CA PRO A 172 -8.14 9.64 3.52
C PRO A 172 -8.24 11.10 3.06
N PHE A 173 -7.53 11.42 1.98
CA PHE A 173 -7.69 12.71 1.33
C PHE A 173 -9.12 12.96 0.82
N ALA A 174 -9.53 14.23 0.77
CA ALA A 174 -10.86 14.64 0.32
C ALA A 174 -10.94 15.03 -1.17
N ASN A 175 -9.81 15.05 -1.88
CA ASN A 175 -9.74 15.40 -3.31
C ASN A 175 -9.59 14.16 -4.21
N ILE A 176 -8.87 13.14 -3.74
CA ILE A 176 -8.64 11.88 -4.46
C ILE A 176 -9.38 10.68 -3.83
N ALA A 177 -10.03 10.90 -2.68
CA ALA A 177 -10.80 9.91 -1.95
C ALA A 177 -11.96 10.59 -1.18
N VAL A 178 -12.63 9.85 -0.29
CA VAL A 178 -13.90 10.27 0.34
C VAL A 178 -13.76 11.40 1.38
N GLY A 179 -12.58 11.60 1.96
CA GLY A 179 -12.36 12.65 2.97
C GLY A 179 -13.16 12.49 4.26
N GLN A 180 -13.53 11.26 4.64
CA GLN A 180 -14.30 10.94 5.84
C GLN A 180 -13.59 9.86 6.66
N SER A 181 -13.84 9.82 7.97
CA SER A 181 -13.48 8.70 8.83
C SER A 181 -14.26 7.43 8.45
N SER A 182 -13.79 6.26 8.89
CA SER A 182 -14.52 4.99 8.74
C SER A 182 -15.84 4.94 9.52
#